data_AF-A0A533U6J5-F1
#
_entry.id   AF-A0A533U6J5-F1
#
_cell.length_a   1.000
_cell.length_b   1.000
_cell.length_c   1.000
_cell.angle_alpha   90.00
_cell.angle_beta   90.00
_cell.angle_gamma   90.00
#
_symmetry.space_group_name_H-M   'P 1'
#
loop_
_entity.id
_entity.type
_entity.pdbx_description
1 polymer ?
#
loop_
_entity_poly.entity_id
_entity_poly.type
_entity_poly.pdbx_seq_one_letter_code
_entity_poly.pdbx_strand_id
1 'polypeptide(L)'
;MRRGRFFLYKYLFLLKTQKASSISIFRILHNFFLLLKLFLTETKYVMNPRFSTTIHFVESENLIEPLVNAGFNRSSLILTGNPIYDKIFQKLETLQSSVKRNDEVIRVLFAPTTLYEHGYQTREQRDTTIKKIVTEILAHKKKISLVIKIHPATAVFSEYQSLIHSLDASIPIYQKGAFIEFLADADVVITFGTSSVDMFSIIARKPIINCNFINEKQDILVEKGLALECKDPNHLPELVCKAMKPDPSYEQKRSDFIRDFLYKEDGRAAERISDVIIKLVEKN
;
A
#
# COMPACT_ATOMS: atom_id res chain seq x y z
N MET A 1 -6.36 -9.19 15.34
CA MET A 1 -7.56 -10.04 15.57
C MET A 1 -7.61 -11.09 14.46
N ARG A 2 -7.75 -12.39 14.75
CA ARG A 2 -7.81 -13.45 13.70
C ARG A 2 -9.06 -13.26 12.81
N ARG A 3 -8.98 -13.62 11.52
CA ARG A 3 -10.03 -13.38 10.50
C ARG A 3 -11.46 -13.73 10.94
N GLY A 4 -11.67 -14.91 11.54
CA GLY A 4 -13.00 -15.33 12.01
C GLY A 4 -13.58 -14.50 13.16
N ARG A 5 -12.75 -14.09 14.13
CA ARG A 5 -13.18 -13.19 15.22
C ARG A 5 -13.61 -11.83 14.68
N PHE A 6 -12.92 -11.34 13.65
CA PHE A 6 -13.23 -10.07 13.01
C PHE A 6 -14.55 -10.13 12.20
N PHE A 7 -14.82 -11.25 11.52
CA PHE A 7 -16.12 -11.48 10.87
C PHE A 7 -17.27 -11.41 11.88
N LEU A 8 -17.17 -12.15 12.99
CA LEU A 8 -18.20 -12.16 14.03
C LEU A 8 -18.43 -10.75 14.61
N TYR A 9 -17.36 -10.01 14.89
CA TYR A 9 -17.46 -8.63 15.35
C TYR A 9 -18.25 -7.74 14.38
N LYS A 10 -17.91 -7.77 13.08
CA LYS A 10 -18.62 -7.01 12.04
C LYS A 10 -20.07 -7.44 11.89
N TYR A 11 -20.34 -8.75 11.90
CA TYR A 11 -21.70 -9.25 11.77
C TYR A 11 -22.56 -8.89 12.98
N LEU A 12 -22.01 -8.92 14.21
CA LEU A 12 -22.74 -8.49 15.41
C LEU A 12 -23.11 -7.00 15.34
N PHE A 13 -22.24 -6.15 14.81
CA PHE A 13 -22.56 -4.76 14.53
C PHE A 13 -23.72 -4.66 13.53
N LEU A 14 -23.62 -5.35 12.39
CA LEU A 14 -24.69 -5.36 11.38
C LEU A 14 -26.02 -5.88 11.94
N LEU A 15 -25.99 -6.95 12.73
CA LEU A 15 -27.18 -7.53 13.35
C LEU A 15 -27.89 -6.53 14.26
N LYS A 16 -27.13 -5.75 15.06
CA LYS A 16 -27.68 -4.67 15.89
C LYS A 16 -28.35 -3.61 15.02
N THR A 17 -27.68 -3.17 13.94
CA THR A 17 -28.23 -2.19 13.00
C THR A 17 -29.51 -2.70 12.34
N GLN A 18 -29.51 -3.95 11.84
CA GLN A 18 -30.68 -4.54 11.17
C GLN A 18 -31.88 -4.65 12.11
N LYS A 19 -31.66 -5.02 13.38
CA LYS A 19 -32.71 -5.05 14.41
C LYS A 19 -33.24 -3.65 14.71
N ALA A 20 -32.36 -2.66 14.85
CA ALA A 20 -32.75 -1.27 15.10
C ALA A 20 -33.54 -0.66 13.92
N SER A 21 -33.23 -1.06 12.69
CA SER A 21 -33.96 -0.67 11.48
C SER A 21 -35.23 -1.51 11.21
N SER A 22 -35.68 -2.30 12.19
CA SER A 22 -36.89 -3.14 12.08
C SER A 22 -36.90 -4.09 10.87
N ILE A 23 -35.73 -4.56 10.44
CA ILE A 23 -35.61 -5.51 9.34
C ILE A 23 -36.13 -6.88 9.79
N SER A 24 -36.91 -7.54 8.93
CA SER A 24 -37.51 -8.84 9.25
C SER A 24 -36.47 -9.93 9.54
N ILE A 25 -36.81 -10.84 10.45
CA ILE A 25 -35.90 -11.92 10.87
C ILE A 25 -35.46 -12.82 9.71
N PHE A 26 -36.35 -13.11 8.76
CA PHE A 26 -36.03 -13.88 7.56
C PHE A 26 -34.98 -13.17 6.70
N ARG A 27 -35.06 -11.85 6.56
CA ARG A 27 -34.09 -11.06 5.81
C ARG A 27 -32.75 -10.98 6.54
N ILE A 28 -32.76 -10.90 7.87
CA ILE A 28 -31.54 -10.99 8.69
C ILE A 28 -30.84 -12.33 8.48
N LEU A 29 -31.58 -13.44 8.56
CA LEU A 29 -31.04 -14.78 8.32
C LEU A 29 -30.48 -14.93 6.89
N HIS A 30 -31.23 -14.46 5.89
CA HIS A 30 -30.75 -14.45 4.50
C HIS A 30 -29.45 -13.66 4.36
N ASN A 31 -29.36 -12.47 4.95
CA ASN A 31 -28.16 -11.63 4.92
C ASN A 31 -26.98 -12.31 5.62
N PHE A 32 -27.22 -13.02 6.73
CA PHE A 32 -26.17 -13.79 7.41
C PHE A 32 -25.57 -14.85 6.49
N PHE A 33 -26.41 -15.71 5.89
CA PHE A 33 -25.92 -16.77 5.01
C PHE A 33 -25.26 -16.22 3.75
N LEU A 34 -25.75 -15.11 3.20
CA LEU A 34 -25.11 -14.41 2.10
C LEU A 34 -23.69 -13.94 2.48
N LEU A 35 -23.55 -13.25 3.62
CA LEU A 35 -22.26 -12.73 4.09
C LEU A 35 -21.31 -13.85 4.51
N LEU A 36 -21.83 -14.92 5.10
CA LEU A 36 -21.04 -16.10 5.45
C LEU A 36 -20.53 -16.81 4.19
N LYS A 37 -21.39 -16.99 3.18
CA LYS A 37 -20.99 -17.54 1.89
C LYS A 37 -19.88 -16.68 1.26
N LEU A 38 -20.07 -15.36 1.21
CA LEU A 38 -19.06 -14.44 0.71
C LEU A 38 -17.74 -14.60 1.49
N PHE A 39 -17.78 -14.51 2.82
CA PHE A 39 -16.60 -14.68 3.68
C PHE A 39 -15.86 -16.01 3.48
N LEU A 40 -16.58 -17.12 3.24
CA LEU A 40 -16.00 -18.46 3.04
C LEU A 40 -15.52 -18.74 1.62
N THR A 41 -16.14 -18.11 0.62
CA THR A 41 -15.82 -18.33 -0.80
C THR A 41 -14.83 -17.30 -1.35
N GLU A 42 -14.53 -16.25 -0.59
CA GLU A 42 -13.68 -15.14 -1.00
C GLU A 42 -12.20 -15.51 -1.08
N THR A 43 -11.77 -15.83 -2.30
CA THR A 43 -10.34 -15.93 -2.68
C THR A 43 -9.88 -14.75 -3.54
N LYS A 44 -10.79 -13.93 -4.08
CA LYS A 44 -10.51 -12.74 -4.92
C LYS A 44 -11.54 -11.63 -4.68
N TYR A 45 -11.10 -10.38 -4.88
CA TYR A 45 -11.90 -9.14 -4.82
C TYR A 45 -13.30 -9.32 -5.40
N VAL A 46 -14.32 -9.42 -4.55
CA VAL A 46 -15.71 -9.54 -5.01
C VAL A 46 -16.24 -8.14 -5.26
N MET A 47 -16.17 -7.72 -6.52
CA MET A 47 -16.98 -6.62 -7.02
C MET A 47 -18.41 -7.15 -7.17
N ASN A 48 -19.24 -6.99 -6.14
CA ASN A 48 -20.63 -7.45 -6.17
C ASN A 48 -21.58 -6.27 -6.39
N PRO A 49 -22.24 -6.16 -7.57
CA PRO A 49 -23.14 -5.04 -7.86
C PRO A 49 -24.37 -5.02 -6.95
N ARG A 50 -24.66 -6.12 -6.22
CA ARG A 50 -25.71 -6.15 -5.20
C ARG A 50 -25.48 -5.15 -4.07
N PHE A 51 -24.23 -4.76 -3.83
CA PHE A 51 -23.87 -3.75 -2.83
C PHE A 51 -23.55 -2.39 -3.46
N SER A 52 -23.96 -2.18 -4.72
CA SER A 52 -23.78 -0.91 -5.41
C SER A 52 -24.57 0.22 -4.75
N THR A 53 -23.99 1.42 -4.78
CA THR A 53 -24.59 2.68 -4.33
C THR A 53 -24.97 3.56 -5.51
N THR A 54 -25.64 4.68 -5.27
CA THR A 54 -26.01 5.65 -6.32
C THR A 54 -24.79 6.16 -7.09
N ILE A 55 -23.68 6.38 -6.38
CA ILE A 55 -22.41 6.86 -6.90
C ILE A 55 -21.28 6.01 -6.32
N HIS A 56 -20.30 5.68 -7.15
CA HIS A 56 -19.04 5.03 -6.78
C HIS A 56 -17.89 5.92 -7.22
N PHE A 57 -17.07 6.34 -6.27
CA PHE A 57 -15.82 7.04 -6.55
C PHE A 57 -14.76 6.00 -6.90
N VAL A 58 -14.24 6.07 -8.13
CA VAL A 58 -13.29 5.11 -8.67
C VAL A 58 -11.91 5.75 -8.71
N GLU A 59 -10.91 5.06 -8.18
CA GLU A 59 -9.56 5.60 -8.04
C GLU A 59 -8.73 5.58 -9.33
N SER A 60 -9.11 4.77 -10.31
CA SER A 60 -8.29 4.55 -11.50
C SER A 60 -9.10 4.11 -12.71
N GLU A 61 -8.57 4.40 -13.90
CA GLU A 61 -9.21 4.05 -15.17
C GLU A 61 -9.31 2.53 -15.34
N ASN A 62 -8.28 1.79 -14.91
CA ASN A 62 -8.22 0.34 -15.05
C ASN A 62 -9.27 -0.42 -14.21
N LEU A 63 -9.97 0.24 -13.27
CA LEU A 63 -11.04 -0.35 -12.48
C LEU A 63 -12.42 -0.20 -13.12
N ILE A 64 -12.59 0.70 -14.09
CA ILE A 64 -13.89 0.99 -14.71
C ILE A 64 -14.43 -0.25 -15.43
N GLU A 65 -13.67 -0.83 -16.37
CA GLU A 65 -14.13 -1.99 -17.14
C GLU A 65 -14.36 -3.24 -16.26
N PRO A 66 -13.47 -3.60 -15.30
CA PRO A 66 -13.77 -4.66 -14.34
C PRO A 66 -15.07 -4.45 -13.55
N LEU A 67 -15.37 -3.23 -13.11
CA LEU A 67 -16.61 -2.92 -12.39
C LEU A 67 -17.84 -3.04 -13.30
N VAL A 68 -17.77 -2.52 -14.53
CA VAL A 68 -18.85 -2.66 -15.51
C VAL A 68 -19.11 -4.12 -15.85
N ASN A 69 -18.05 -4.91 -16.10
CA ASN A 69 -18.15 -6.34 -16.37
C ASN A 69 -18.70 -7.13 -15.17
N ALA A 70 -18.46 -6.65 -13.95
CA ALA A 70 -19.06 -7.21 -12.74
C ALA A 70 -20.55 -6.83 -12.58
N GLY A 71 -21.09 -5.95 -13.42
CA GLY A 71 -22.50 -5.56 -13.44
C GLY A 71 -22.82 -4.21 -12.79
N PHE A 72 -21.80 -3.38 -12.48
CA PHE A 72 -22.04 -2.02 -12.00
C PHE A 72 -22.51 -1.12 -13.16
N ASN A 73 -23.44 -0.21 -12.87
CA ASN A 73 -23.86 0.77 -13.87
C ASN A 73 -22.73 1.77 -14.13
N ARG A 74 -22.27 1.86 -15.38
CA ARG A 74 -21.22 2.80 -15.81
C ARG A 74 -21.51 4.24 -15.40
N SER A 75 -22.76 4.70 -15.47
CA SER A 75 -23.11 6.08 -15.09
C SER A 75 -22.98 6.36 -13.59
N SER A 76 -22.93 5.32 -12.75
CA SER A 76 -22.67 5.44 -11.32
C SER A 76 -21.16 5.47 -10.99
N LEU A 77 -20.29 5.13 -11.94
CA LEU A 77 -18.85 5.07 -11.75
C LEU A 77 -18.23 6.42 -12.10
N ILE A 78 -17.82 7.17 -11.08
CA ILE A 78 -17.22 8.48 -11.23
C ILE A 78 -15.73 8.36 -10.93
N LEU A 79 -14.92 8.55 -11.97
CA LEU A 79 -13.48 8.51 -11.87
C LEU A 79 -12.96 9.76 -11.15
N THR A 80 -12.41 9.58 -9.95
CA THR A 80 -11.98 10.67 -9.08
C THR A 80 -10.53 10.60 -8.66
N GLY A 81 -9.86 9.45 -8.77
CA GLY A 81 -8.59 9.24 -8.06
C GLY A 81 -8.81 8.89 -6.59
N ASN A 82 -7.73 8.63 -5.86
CA ASN A 82 -7.79 8.30 -4.43
C ASN A 82 -7.27 9.46 -3.56
N PRO A 83 -8.11 10.07 -2.69
CA PRO A 83 -7.73 11.22 -1.87
C PRO A 83 -6.61 10.93 -0.86
N ILE A 84 -6.28 9.66 -0.61
CA ILE A 84 -5.11 9.30 0.23
C ILE A 84 -3.81 9.87 -0.33
N TYR A 85 -3.73 10.10 -1.65
CA TYR A 85 -2.54 10.60 -2.34
C TYR A 85 -2.53 12.11 -2.56
N ASP A 86 -3.63 12.82 -2.30
CA ASP A 86 -3.72 14.27 -2.55
C ASP A 86 -2.60 15.02 -1.83
N LYS A 87 -2.38 14.70 -0.55
CA LYS A 87 -1.36 15.34 0.28
C LYS A 87 0.06 15.14 -0.27
N ILE A 88 0.38 13.99 -0.84
CA ILE A 88 1.74 13.78 -1.37
C ILE A 88 1.93 14.54 -2.69
N PHE A 89 0.93 14.53 -3.58
CA PHE A 89 0.97 15.31 -4.83
C PHE A 89 1.14 16.81 -4.55
N GLN A 90 0.35 17.35 -3.63
CA GLN A 90 0.44 18.76 -3.23
C GLN A 90 1.78 19.14 -2.59
N LYS A 91 2.46 18.18 -1.97
CA LYS A 91 3.74 18.40 -1.30
C LYS A 91 4.96 18.13 -2.16
N LEU A 92 4.82 17.63 -3.40
CA LEU A 92 5.94 17.17 -4.22
C LEU A 92 7.07 18.19 -4.35
N GLU A 93 6.75 19.44 -4.66
CA GLU A 93 7.73 20.52 -4.83
C GLU A 93 8.42 20.91 -3.52
N THR A 94 7.72 20.72 -2.40
CA THR A 94 8.19 21.07 -1.04
C THR A 94 8.75 19.88 -0.28
N LEU A 95 8.80 18.70 -0.88
CA LEU A 95 9.24 17.47 -0.24
C LEU A 95 10.77 17.51 -0.06
N GLN A 96 11.20 18.25 0.95
CA GLN A 96 12.60 18.42 1.30
C GLN A 96 12.94 17.57 2.52
N SER A 97 14.19 17.09 2.53
CA SER A 97 14.72 16.40 3.69
C SER A 97 14.83 17.39 4.86
N SER A 98 14.43 16.94 6.05
CA SER A 98 14.56 17.72 7.29
C SER A 98 15.97 17.67 7.88
N VAL A 99 16.83 16.79 7.34
CA VAL A 99 18.16 16.46 7.87
C VAL A 99 19.25 16.98 6.94
N LYS A 100 20.35 17.51 7.50
CA LYS A 100 21.55 17.87 6.74
C LYS A 100 22.06 16.66 5.95
N ARG A 101 22.22 16.82 4.64
CA ARG A 101 22.71 15.77 3.74
C ARG A 101 24.20 15.53 3.94
N ASN A 102 24.58 14.26 4.10
CA ASN A 102 25.92 13.79 3.75
C ASN A 102 25.78 13.04 2.43
N ASP A 103 26.26 13.64 1.34
CA ASP A 103 26.09 13.09 -0.01
C ASP A 103 26.88 11.78 -0.24
N GLU A 104 27.74 11.37 0.71
CA GLU A 104 28.51 10.12 0.64
C GLU A 104 27.73 8.89 1.17
N VAL A 105 26.63 9.09 1.90
CA VAL A 105 25.84 8.01 2.52
C VAL A 105 24.45 7.95 1.92
N ILE A 106 24.12 6.81 1.29
CA ILE A 106 22.78 6.57 0.73
C ILE A 106 21.82 6.25 1.87
N ARG A 107 20.72 7.00 1.96
CA ARG A 107 19.70 6.82 3.00
C ARG A 107 18.61 5.87 2.52
N VAL A 108 18.59 4.67 3.09
CA VAL A 108 17.62 3.63 2.78
C VAL A 108 16.47 3.69 3.80
N LEU A 109 15.26 3.82 3.28
CA LEU A 109 14.03 3.56 4.03
C LEU A 109 13.54 2.15 3.71
N PHE A 110 13.63 1.26 4.69
CA PHE A 110 13.04 -0.07 4.56
C PHE A 110 11.63 -0.08 5.16
N ALA A 111 10.65 -0.44 4.33
CA ALA A 111 9.25 -0.53 4.71
C ALA A 111 8.73 -1.97 4.52
N PRO A 112 8.79 -2.81 5.55
CA PRO A 112 8.26 -4.18 5.48
C PRO A 112 6.77 -4.19 5.15
N THR A 113 6.36 -5.11 4.26
CA THR A 113 4.94 -5.32 3.96
C THR A 113 4.25 -6.14 5.03
N THR A 114 2.92 -6.12 5.02
CA THR A 114 2.07 -6.79 6.01
C THR A 114 1.55 -8.15 5.52
N LEU A 115 2.27 -8.80 4.60
CA LEU A 115 1.87 -10.07 4.00
C LEU A 115 1.71 -11.17 5.07
N TYR A 116 2.57 -11.19 6.09
CA TYR A 116 2.43 -12.09 7.23
C TYR A 116 1.19 -11.77 8.07
N GLU A 117 0.99 -10.50 8.45
CA GLU A 117 -0.11 -10.06 9.30
C GLU A 117 -1.47 -10.30 8.62
N HIS A 118 -1.51 -10.29 7.28
CA HIS A 118 -2.68 -10.60 6.48
C HIS A 118 -2.82 -12.10 6.13
N GLY A 119 -1.83 -12.93 6.46
CA GLY A 119 -1.86 -14.38 6.29
C GLY A 119 -1.49 -14.88 4.90
N TYR A 120 -0.80 -14.06 4.08
CA TYR A 120 -0.26 -14.45 2.78
C TYR A 120 1.13 -15.11 2.91
N GLN A 121 1.91 -14.73 3.92
CA GLN A 121 3.21 -15.31 4.23
C GLN A 121 3.24 -15.92 5.63
N THR A 122 4.15 -16.87 5.84
CA THR A 122 4.46 -17.39 7.17
C THR A 122 5.35 -16.41 7.94
N ARG A 123 5.40 -16.57 9.26
CA ARG A 123 6.31 -15.79 10.12
C ARG A 123 7.76 -16.00 9.69
N GLU A 124 8.14 -17.23 9.37
CA GLU A 124 9.49 -17.59 8.96
C GLU A 124 9.89 -16.91 7.65
N GLN A 125 9.00 -16.85 6.64
CA GLN A 125 9.24 -16.15 5.39
C GLN A 125 9.49 -14.66 5.61
N ARG A 126 8.64 -14.00 6.42
CA ARG A 126 8.80 -12.59 6.80
C ARG A 126 10.13 -12.38 7.55
N ASP A 127 10.36 -13.15 8.61
CA ASP A 127 11.51 -12.97 9.50
C ASP A 127 12.83 -13.21 8.74
N THR A 128 12.86 -14.22 7.87
CA THR A 128 14.02 -14.52 7.01
C THR A 128 14.29 -13.40 6.02
N THR A 129 13.25 -12.87 5.37
CA THR A 129 13.39 -11.77 4.41
C THR A 129 13.91 -10.50 5.09
N ILE A 130 13.31 -10.10 6.21
CA ILE A 130 13.77 -8.95 7.00
C ILE A 130 15.21 -9.15 7.46
N LYS A 131 15.57 -10.32 8.02
CA LYS A 131 16.94 -10.59 8.46
C LYS A 131 17.94 -10.47 7.31
N LYS A 132 17.64 -11.07 6.15
CA LYS A 132 18.53 -11.00 4.97
C LYS A 132 18.75 -9.56 4.50
N ILE A 133 17.69 -8.76 4.40
CA ILE A 133 17.78 -7.33 4.04
C ILE A 133 18.65 -6.57 5.05
N VAL A 134 18.33 -6.69 6.34
CA VAL A 134 19.01 -5.93 7.40
C VAL A 134 20.48 -6.33 7.50
N THR A 135 20.80 -7.62 7.51
CA THR A 135 22.18 -8.12 7.56
C THR A 135 23.01 -7.58 6.41
N GLU A 136 22.47 -7.60 5.19
CA GLU A 136 23.23 -7.15 4.03
C GLU A 136 23.47 -5.64 4.05
N ILE A 137 22.47 -4.84 4.42
CA ILE A 137 22.67 -3.38 4.56
C ILE A 137 23.66 -3.06 5.68
N LEU A 138 23.62 -3.79 6.80
CA LEU A 138 24.56 -3.61 7.92
C LEU A 138 26.02 -3.90 7.54
N ALA A 139 26.26 -4.88 6.66
CA ALA A 139 27.60 -5.15 6.13
C ALA A 139 28.19 -3.94 5.38
N HIS A 140 27.33 -3.02 4.92
CA HIS A 140 27.69 -1.81 4.18
C HIS A 140 27.36 -0.50 4.93
N LYS A 141 27.21 -0.53 6.26
CA LYS A 141 26.75 0.61 7.09
C LYS A 141 27.59 1.89 7.03
N LYS A 142 28.81 1.82 6.48
CA LYS A 142 29.66 3.01 6.24
C LYS A 142 29.19 3.83 5.03
N LYS A 143 28.47 3.23 4.09
CA LYS A 143 28.00 3.84 2.83
C LYS A 143 26.48 3.90 2.72
N ILE A 144 25.77 3.10 3.52
CA ILE A 144 24.32 3.00 3.49
C ILE A 144 23.79 3.14 4.92
N SER A 145 22.91 4.10 5.17
CA SER A 145 22.18 4.21 6.43
C SER A 145 20.80 3.58 6.31
N LEU A 146 20.31 2.92 7.36
CA LEU A 146 19.04 2.23 7.36
C LEU A 146 18.08 2.82 8.39
N VAL A 147 16.88 3.19 7.94
CA VAL A 147 15.72 3.46 8.81
C VAL A 147 14.61 2.48 8.44
N ILE A 148 13.94 1.93 9.46
CA ILE A 148 12.84 0.98 9.25
C ILE A 148 11.51 1.61 9.64
N LYS A 149 10.54 1.59 8.73
CA LYS A 149 9.17 2.05 8.98
C LYS A 149 8.18 0.91 8.82
N ILE A 150 7.59 0.46 9.93
CA ILE A 150 6.61 -0.64 9.92
C ILE A 150 5.16 -0.12 9.84
N HIS A 151 4.22 -0.97 9.43
CA HIS A 151 2.82 -0.59 9.29
C HIS A 151 2.19 -0.17 10.64
N PRO A 152 1.45 0.95 10.71
CA PRO A 152 1.00 1.52 11.98
C PRO A 152 -0.08 0.69 12.69
N ALA A 153 -0.92 -0.04 11.95
CA ALA A 153 -2.12 -0.67 12.52
C ALA A 153 -2.05 -2.19 12.64
N THR A 154 -1.19 -2.87 11.87
CA THR A 154 -1.22 -4.34 11.73
C THR A 154 0.07 -4.99 12.24
N ALA A 155 1.22 -4.33 12.05
CA ALA A 155 2.49 -4.82 12.57
C ALA A 155 2.53 -4.74 14.10
N VAL A 156 3.23 -5.68 14.73
CA VAL A 156 3.45 -5.71 16.18
C VAL A 156 4.85 -5.18 16.48
N PHE A 157 4.97 -3.96 17.01
CA PHE A 157 6.26 -3.29 17.18
C PHE A 157 7.30 -4.13 17.92
N SER A 158 6.92 -4.80 19.01
CA SER A 158 7.84 -5.64 19.80
C SER A 158 8.41 -6.83 19.02
N GLU A 159 7.66 -7.40 18.06
CA GLU A 159 8.17 -8.48 17.21
C GLU A 159 9.26 -7.97 16.27
N TYR A 160 8.99 -6.86 15.57
CA TYR A 160 9.96 -6.26 14.65
C TYR A 160 11.18 -5.74 15.40
N GLN A 161 10.98 -5.08 16.54
CA GLN A 161 12.06 -4.61 17.39
C GLN A 161 12.95 -5.78 17.84
N SER A 162 12.36 -6.84 18.40
CA SER A 162 13.14 -8.01 18.84
C SER A 162 13.92 -8.64 17.68
N LEU A 163 13.30 -8.77 16.51
CA LEU A 163 13.91 -9.33 15.31
C LEU A 163 15.11 -8.49 14.83
N ILE A 164 14.91 -7.19 14.65
CA ILE A 164 15.90 -6.28 14.07
C ILE A 164 17.02 -5.97 15.08
N HIS A 165 16.68 -5.71 16.34
CA HIS A 165 17.68 -5.39 17.38
C HIS A 165 18.51 -6.60 17.79
N SER A 166 18.09 -7.82 17.47
CA SER A 166 18.95 -9.00 17.56
C SER A 166 20.13 -8.97 16.57
N LEU A 167 20.03 -8.18 15.49
CA LEU A 167 21.11 -7.95 14.52
C LEU A 167 21.92 -6.70 14.85
N ASP A 168 21.23 -5.57 15.09
CA ASP A 168 21.85 -4.31 15.53
C ASP A 168 20.81 -3.45 16.26
N ALA A 169 21.04 -3.21 17.55
CA ALA A 169 20.13 -2.44 18.41
C ALA A 169 20.09 -0.94 18.09
N SER A 170 21.05 -0.42 17.31
CA SER A 170 21.11 0.99 16.94
C SER A 170 20.18 1.36 15.77
N ILE A 171 19.62 0.38 15.06
CA ILE A 171 18.74 0.63 13.91
C ILE A 171 17.45 1.31 14.38
N PRO A 172 17.12 2.51 13.84
CA PRO A 172 15.85 3.18 14.11
C PRO A 172 14.65 2.42 13.52
N ILE A 173 13.63 2.18 14.33
CA ILE A 173 12.38 1.50 13.93
C ILE A 173 11.20 2.39 14.32
N TYR A 174 10.36 2.74 13.34
CA TYR A 174 9.22 3.64 13.54
C TYR A 174 7.90 2.95 13.19
N GLN A 175 6.97 2.92 14.15
CA GLN A 175 5.59 2.50 13.89
C GLN A 175 4.64 3.69 13.69
N LYS A 176 4.85 4.79 14.42
CA LYS A 176 4.08 6.03 14.31
C LYS A 176 4.73 7.02 13.32
N GLY A 177 4.02 8.12 13.03
CA GLY A 177 4.46 9.15 12.08
C GLY A 177 3.96 8.93 10.65
N ALA A 178 3.85 10.01 9.88
CA ALA A 178 3.36 9.93 8.50
C ALA A 178 4.45 9.37 7.59
N PHE A 179 4.13 8.40 6.74
CA PHE A 179 5.12 7.76 5.84
C PHE A 179 5.88 8.78 4.98
N ILE A 180 5.19 9.82 4.51
CA ILE A 180 5.74 10.90 3.67
C ILE A 180 6.93 11.61 4.35
N GLU A 181 6.94 11.73 5.69
CA GLU A 181 8.03 12.38 6.42
C GLU A 181 9.32 11.56 6.33
N PHE A 182 9.23 10.24 6.52
CA PHE A 182 10.36 9.33 6.35
C PHE A 182 10.81 9.24 4.90
N LEU A 183 9.85 9.29 3.96
CA LEU A 183 10.12 9.26 2.52
C LEU A 183 10.90 10.49 2.05
N ALA A 184 10.64 11.66 2.63
CA ALA A 184 11.36 12.90 2.32
C ALA A 184 12.87 12.79 2.64
N ASP A 185 13.20 12.07 3.71
CA ASP A 185 14.56 11.83 4.17
C ASP A 185 15.24 10.61 3.52
N ALA A 186 14.52 9.83 2.71
CA ALA A 186 15.06 8.67 2.02
C ALA A 186 15.59 9.02 0.63
N ASP A 187 16.63 8.31 0.21
CA ASP A 187 17.15 8.33 -1.17
C ASP A 187 16.64 7.11 -1.96
N VAL A 188 16.50 5.96 -1.31
CA VAL A 188 15.95 4.71 -1.88
C VAL A 188 14.98 4.06 -0.89
N VAL A 189 13.90 3.47 -1.42
CA VAL A 189 12.95 2.67 -0.64
C VAL A 189 13.16 1.19 -0.92
N ILE A 190 13.24 0.38 0.14
CA ILE A 190 13.24 -1.07 0.06
C ILE A 190 11.90 -1.60 0.57
N THR A 191 11.33 -2.57 -0.13
CA THR A 191 10.12 -3.31 0.26
C THR A 191 10.28 -4.80 -0.08
N PHE A 192 9.32 -5.63 0.31
CA PHE A 192 9.14 -6.98 -0.24
C PHE A 192 7.64 -7.21 -0.53
N GLY A 193 7.27 -7.10 -1.81
CA GLY A 193 5.89 -7.06 -2.29
C GLY A 193 5.31 -5.64 -2.42
N THR A 194 4.36 -5.46 -3.35
CA THR A 194 3.67 -4.18 -3.57
C THR A 194 2.69 -3.83 -2.45
N SER A 195 2.69 -2.57 -2.03
CA SER A 195 1.80 -1.97 -1.05
C SER A 195 1.53 -0.49 -1.36
N SER A 196 0.80 0.20 -0.48
CA SER A 196 0.60 1.66 -0.61
C SER A 196 1.88 2.46 -0.48
N VAL A 197 2.91 1.94 0.19
CA VAL A 197 4.25 2.56 0.31
C VAL A 197 4.85 2.80 -1.07
N ASP A 198 4.69 1.83 -1.97
CA ASP A 198 5.23 1.92 -3.32
C ASP A 198 4.55 3.02 -4.11
N MET A 199 3.23 3.19 -3.95
CA MET A 199 2.50 4.31 -4.58
C MET A 199 3.01 5.66 -4.10
N PHE A 200 3.22 5.84 -2.78
CA PHE A 200 3.82 7.08 -2.27
C PHE A 200 5.24 7.31 -2.83
N SER A 201 6.03 6.24 -2.94
CA SER A 201 7.41 6.29 -3.44
C SER A 201 7.47 6.66 -4.92
N ILE A 202 6.59 6.07 -5.74
CA ILE A 202 6.40 6.41 -7.16
C ILE A 202 6.05 7.90 -7.27
N ILE A 203 5.03 8.37 -6.55
CA ILE A 203 4.61 9.77 -6.61
C ILE A 203 5.79 10.71 -6.25
N ALA A 204 6.53 10.40 -5.18
CA ALA A 204 7.71 11.17 -4.76
C ALA A 204 8.97 10.98 -5.62
N ARG A 205 8.90 10.20 -6.71
CA ARG A 205 10.06 9.86 -7.56
C ARG A 205 11.22 9.24 -6.78
N LYS A 206 10.90 8.42 -5.78
CA LYS A 206 11.87 7.67 -4.99
C LYS A 206 12.09 6.30 -5.64
N PRO A 207 13.33 5.94 -5.99
CA PRO A 207 13.65 4.60 -6.47
C PRO A 207 13.19 3.53 -5.48
N ILE A 208 12.65 2.44 -6.02
CA ILE A 208 12.13 1.30 -5.24
C ILE A 208 12.94 0.06 -5.56
N ILE A 209 13.31 -0.68 -4.52
CA ILE A 209 13.86 -2.04 -4.63
C ILE A 209 12.88 -3.00 -3.97
N ASN A 210 12.38 -3.96 -4.74
CA ASN A 210 11.52 -5.03 -4.28
C ASN A 210 12.35 -6.30 -4.05
N CYS A 211 12.53 -6.68 -2.78
CA CYS A 211 13.27 -7.86 -2.37
C CYS A 211 12.37 -9.11 -2.45
N ASN A 212 12.49 -9.87 -3.53
CA ASN A 212 11.73 -11.08 -3.80
C ASN A 212 12.56 -12.36 -3.56
N PHE A 213 13.04 -12.54 -2.33
CA PHE A 213 13.96 -13.66 -1.99
C PHE A 213 13.31 -15.04 -1.97
N ILE A 214 11.97 -15.08 -1.97
CA ILE A 214 11.19 -16.33 -1.95
C ILE A 214 10.55 -16.63 -3.31
N ASN A 215 10.92 -15.88 -4.36
CA ASN A 215 10.44 -16.06 -5.72
C ASN A 215 8.90 -16.08 -5.83
N GLU A 216 8.23 -15.12 -5.18
CA GLU A 216 6.82 -14.87 -5.44
C GLU A 216 6.61 -14.45 -6.91
N LYS A 217 5.37 -14.54 -7.38
CA LYS A 217 4.99 -14.13 -8.74
C LYS A 217 5.50 -12.71 -9.00
N GLN A 218 5.99 -12.48 -10.23
CA GLN A 218 6.54 -11.20 -10.64
C GLN A 218 5.60 -10.04 -10.30
N ASP A 219 6.17 -9.05 -9.62
CA ASP A 219 5.50 -7.87 -9.11
C ASP A 219 5.20 -6.86 -10.23
N ILE A 220 4.02 -6.24 -10.19
CA ILE A 220 3.56 -5.34 -11.26
C ILE A 220 4.46 -4.11 -11.43
N LEU A 221 5.09 -3.63 -10.36
CA LEU A 221 5.98 -2.47 -10.42
C LEU A 221 7.32 -2.84 -11.05
N VAL A 222 7.78 -4.08 -10.84
CA VAL A 222 8.95 -4.63 -11.53
C VAL A 222 8.64 -4.79 -13.02
N GLU A 223 7.48 -5.37 -13.36
CA GLU A 223 7.03 -5.55 -14.75
C GLU A 223 6.93 -4.22 -15.51
N LYS A 224 6.40 -3.18 -14.85
CA LYS A 224 6.30 -1.82 -15.41
C LYS A 224 7.62 -1.05 -15.41
N GLY A 225 8.71 -1.62 -14.88
CA GLY A 225 10.01 -0.98 -14.79
C GLY A 225 10.08 0.21 -13.83
N LEU A 226 9.24 0.22 -12.79
CA LEU A 226 9.16 1.24 -11.73
C LEU A 226 9.90 0.84 -10.45
N ALA A 227 10.22 -0.45 -10.30
CA ALA A 227 11.00 -0.99 -9.21
C ALA A 227 12.09 -1.93 -9.74
N LEU A 228 13.24 -1.95 -9.06
CA LEU A 228 14.27 -2.96 -9.27
C LEU A 228 13.96 -4.20 -8.44
N GLU A 229 14.04 -5.39 -9.04
CA GLU A 229 13.85 -6.64 -8.32
C GLU A 229 15.18 -7.16 -7.76
N CYS A 230 15.19 -7.53 -6.47
CA CYS A 230 16.33 -8.18 -5.81
C CYS A 230 15.93 -9.60 -5.39
N LYS A 231 16.43 -10.62 -6.10
CA LYS A 231 16.16 -12.03 -5.78
C LYS A 231 17.23 -12.69 -4.91
N ASP A 232 18.46 -12.18 -5.00
CA ASP A 232 19.59 -12.61 -4.19
C ASP A 232 19.98 -11.48 -3.24
N PRO A 233 19.91 -11.67 -1.91
CA PRO A 233 20.31 -10.68 -0.92
C PRO A 233 21.70 -10.11 -1.19
N ASN A 234 22.67 -10.91 -1.64
CA ASN A 234 24.06 -10.46 -1.82
C ASN A 234 24.21 -9.35 -2.87
N HIS A 235 23.24 -9.20 -3.77
CA HIS A 235 23.22 -8.13 -4.77
C HIS A 235 22.52 -6.85 -4.29
N LEU A 236 21.90 -6.86 -3.10
CA LEU A 236 21.15 -5.73 -2.58
C LEU A 236 21.98 -4.43 -2.49
N PRO A 237 23.24 -4.42 -1.99
CA PRO A 237 24.03 -3.20 -1.90
C PRO A 237 24.37 -2.60 -3.27
N GLU A 238 24.63 -3.46 -4.26
CA GLU A 238 24.85 -3.04 -5.65
C GLU A 238 23.58 -2.43 -6.24
N LEU A 239 22.42 -3.05 -6.00
CA LEU A 239 21.13 -2.54 -6.45
C LEU A 239 20.78 -1.20 -5.80
N VAL A 240 21.12 -0.99 -4.53
CA VAL A 240 20.98 0.33 -3.86
C VAL A 240 21.80 1.39 -4.61
N CYS A 241 23.05 1.09 -4.95
CA CYS A 241 23.87 2.01 -5.74
C CYS A 241 23.32 2.21 -7.16
N LYS A 242 22.80 1.16 -7.80
CA LYS A 242 22.22 1.20 -9.14
C LYS A 242 20.93 2.03 -9.18
N ALA A 243 20.09 1.93 -8.15
CA ALA A 243 18.83 2.66 -8.04
C ALA A 243 19.02 4.19 -8.02
N MET A 244 20.20 4.65 -7.60
CA MET A 244 20.55 6.08 -7.62
C MET A 244 20.93 6.62 -9.00
N LYS A 245 21.14 5.74 -9.99
CA LYS A 245 21.49 6.17 -11.35
C LYS A 245 20.22 6.59 -12.11
N PRO A 246 20.22 7.73 -12.82
CA PRO A 246 19.08 8.15 -13.61
C PRO A 246 18.67 7.10 -14.66
N ASP A 247 17.38 6.80 -14.75
CA ASP A 247 16.77 6.11 -15.89
C ASP A 247 15.98 7.14 -16.71
N PRO A 248 16.45 7.51 -17.93
CA PRO A 248 15.77 8.48 -18.79
C PRO A 248 14.33 8.11 -19.14
N SER A 249 13.98 6.82 -19.06
CA SER A 249 12.63 6.32 -19.36
C SER A 249 11.70 6.28 -18.13
N TYR A 250 12.22 6.54 -16.92
CA TYR A 250 11.44 6.41 -15.68
C TYR A 250 10.26 7.37 -15.63
N GLU A 251 10.44 8.64 -16.01
CA GLU A 251 9.37 9.65 -15.91
C GLU A 251 8.16 9.29 -16.79
N GLN A 252 8.41 8.73 -17.99
CA GLN A 252 7.33 8.27 -18.86
C GLN A 252 6.60 7.07 -18.26
N LYS A 253 7.33 6.04 -17.81
CA LYS A 253 6.77 4.86 -17.14
C LYS A 253 5.95 5.25 -15.91
N ARG A 254 6.44 6.23 -15.13
CA ARG A 254 5.79 6.77 -13.94
C ARG A 254 4.46 7.42 -14.30
N SER A 255 4.45 8.29 -15.30
CA SER A 255 3.24 9.01 -15.69
C SER A 255 2.19 8.07 -16.27
N ASP A 256 2.59 7.10 -17.09
CA ASP A 256 1.71 6.05 -17.61
C ASP A 256 1.08 5.24 -16.46
N PHE A 257 1.88 4.85 -15.47
CA PHE A 257 1.39 4.14 -14.30
C PHE A 257 0.42 4.99 -13.46
N ILE A 258 0.73 6.27 -13.23
CA ILE A 258 -0.16 7.14 -12.46
C ILE A 258 -1.50 7.32 -13.18
N ARG A 259 -1.52 7.53 -14.50
CA ARG A 259 -2.75 7.59 -15.28
C ARG A 259 -3.57 6.29 -15.11
N ASP A 260 -2.92 5.15 -15.30
CA ASP A 260 -3.58 3.85 -15.32
C ASP A 260 -4.10 3.43 -13.93
N PHE A 261 -3.38 3.75 -12.84
CA PHE A 261 -3.61 3.23 -11.48
C PHE A 261 -4.04 4.27 -10.44
N LEU A 262 -3.86 5.57 -10.69
CA LEU A 262 -4.19 6.64 -9.74
C LEU A 262 -4.97 7.82 -10.39
N TYR A 263 -5.31 7.69 -11.67
CA TYR A 263 -6.02 8.66 -12.50
C TYR A 263 -5.24 9.94 -12.86
N LYS A 264 -4.84 10.77 -11.89
CA LYS A 264 -4.26 12.11 -12.17
C LYS A 264 -3.20 12.54 -11.15
N GLU A 265 -2.24 13.33 -11.63
CA GLU A 265 -1.09 13.86 -10.87
C GLU A 265 -1.34 15.25 -10.23
N ASP A 266 -2.58 15.63 -9.93
CA ASP A 266 -2.89 16.99 -9.45
C ASP A 266 -3.23 17.08 -7.95
N GLY A 267 -3.39 15.94 -7.27
CA GLY A 267 -3.76 15.89 -5.86
C GLY A 267 -5.11 16.55 -5.53
N ARG A 268 -6.10 16.42 -6.43
CA ARG A 268 -7.45 16.99 -6.30
C ARG A 268 -8.55 15.92 -6.23
N ALA A 269 -8.25 14.69 -5.82
CA ALA A 269 -9.27 13.65 -5.75
C ALA A 269 -10.38 13.97 -4.73
N ALA A 270 -10.02 14.50 -3.55
CA ALA A 270 -10.98 14.92 -2.54
C ALA A 270 -11.90 16.04 -3.03
N GLU A 271 -11.37 16.99 -3.81
CA GLU A 271 -12.15 18.07 -4.42
C GLU A 271 -13.16 17.51 -5.42
N ARG A 272 -12.73 16.63 -6.34
CA ARG A 272 -13.65 15.97 -7.31
C ARG A 272 -14.76 15.19 -6.61
N ILE A 273 -14.42 14.47 -5.54
CA ILE A 273 -15.40 13.76 -4.72
C ILE A 273 -16.41 14.74 -4.13
N SER A 274 -15.91 15.84 -3.54
CA SER A 274 -16.74 16.87 -2.91
C SER A 274 -17.69 17.53 -3.91
N ASP A 275 -17.20 17.90 -5.09
CA ASP A 275 -18.00 18.49 -6.17
C ASP A 275 -19.16 17.58 -6.59
N VAL A 276 -18.92 16.26 -6.65
CA VAL A 276 -19.94 15.28 -7.01
C VAL A 276 -20.98 15.14 -5.89
N ILE A 277 -20.55 15.14 -4.62
CA ILE A 277 -21.46 15.10 -3.47
C ILE A 277 -22.33 16.34 -3.43
N ILE A 278 -21.75 17.54 -3.61
CA ILE A 278 -22.50 18.82 -3.63
C ILE A 278 -23.56 18.78 -4.73
N LYS A 279 -23.18 18.39 -5.96
CA LYS A 279 -24.13 18.25 -7.09
C LYS A 279 -25.23 17.23 -6.83
N LEU A 280 -24.97 16.18 -6.06
CA LEU A 280 -25.98 15.18 -5.69
C LEU A 280 -26.97 15.75 -4.66
N VAL A 281 -26.49 16.54 -3.71
CA VAL A 281 -27.33 17.16 -2.67
C VAL A 281 -28.16 18.30 -3.24
N GLU A 282 -27.61 19.15 -4.12
CA GLU A 282 -28.31 20.29 -4.72
C GLU A 282 -29.37 19.91 -5.77
N LYS A 283 -29.31 18.69 -6.31
CA LYS A 283 -30.30 18.16 -7.26
C LYS A 283 -31.52 17.51 -6.60
N ASN A 284 -31.50 17.34 -5.27
CA ASN A 284 -32.64 16.85 -4.49
C ASN A 284 -33.34 18.02 -3.79
#